data_AF-A0AAD8GXN9-F1
#
_entry.id   AF-A0AAD8GXN9-F1
#
_cell.length_a   1.000
_cell.length_b   1.000
_cell.length_c   1.000
_cell.angle_alpha   90.00
_cell.angle_beta   90.00
_cell.angle_gamma   90.00
#
_symmetry.space_group_name_H-M   'P 1'
#
loop_
_entity.id
_entity.type
_entity.pdbx_description
1 polymer ?
#
loop_
_entity_poly.entity_id
_entity_poly.type
_entity_poly.pdbx_seq_one_letter_code
_entity_poly.pdbx_strand_id
1 'polypeptide(L)'
;MKNEELHIVIILVQVRELETNPFFNSGRGSALTEKGIVEMEASIMDGKGRQRGAVSNVTTVKNPISLARLVKDKSPHSYLAFSGAEAFAKKASAKLVRGNASHGISDASAVSSREARILAEDAFFHPSMMSVS
;
A
#
# COMPACT_ATOMS: atom_id res chain seq x y z
N MET A 1 -0.72 -7.80 -23.45
CA MET A 1 0.00 -7.52 -22.18
C MET A 1 -0.22 -6.10 -21.67
N LYS A 2 -0.18 -5.02 -22.48
CA LYS A 2 -0.30 -3.64 -21.97
C LYS A 2 -1.67 -3.24 -21.39
N ASN A 3 -2.80 -3.82 -21.85
CA ASN A 3 -4.14 -3.34 -21.43
C ASN A 3 -4.61 -3.89 -20.08
N GLU A 4 -4.01 -4.96 -19.55
CA GLU A 4 -4.56 -5.70 -18.40
C GLU A 4 -3.89 -5.31 -17.07
N GLU A 5 -2.59 -5.02 -17.09
CA GLU A 5 -1.91 -4.28 -16.01
C GLU A 5 -2.64 -2.96 -15.73
N LEU A 6 -3.21 -2.35 -16.77
CA LEU A 6 -4.00 -1.13 -16.69
C LEU A 6 -5.24 -1.28 -15.80
N HIS A 7 -5.97 -2.41 -15.83
CA HIS A 7 -7.20 -2.56 -15.03
C HIS A 7 -6.92 -2.59 -13.53
N ILE A 8 -5.94 -3.39 -13.10
CA ILE A 8 -5.59 -3.47 -11.68
C ILE A 8 -4.98 -2.15 -11.19
N VAL A 9 -4.25 -1.43 -12.06
CA VAL A 9 -3.71 -0.10 -11.75
C VAL A 9 -4.84 0.94 -11.65
N ILE A 10 -5.83 0.92 -12.54
CA ILE A 10 -7.00 1.81 -12.45
C ILE A 10 -7.74 1.59 -11.14
N ILE A 11 -8.07 0.34 -10.80
CA ILE A 11 -8.77 0.00 -9.54
C ILE A 11 -7.96 0.49 -8.34
N LEU A 12 -6.65 0.23 -8.34
CA LEU A 12 -5.75 0.67 -7.29
C LEU A 12 -5.79 2.18 -7.07
N VAL A 13 -5.67 2.97 -8.14
CA VAL A 13 -5.70 4.44 -8.04
C VAL A 13 -7.07 4.92 -7.55
N GLN A 14 -8.17 4.37 -8.07
CA GLN A 14 -9.53 4.75 -7.65
C GLN A 14 -9.76 4.47 -6.16
N VAL A 15 -9.38 3.29 -5.66
CA VAL A 15 -9.56 2.94 -4.25
C VAL A 15 -8.68 3.82 -3.35
N ARG A 16 -7.48 4.20 -3.78
CA ARG A 16 -6.62 5.12 -3.02
C ARG A 16 -7.23 6.51 -2.84
N GLU A 17 -7.93 7.02 -3.85
CA GLU A 17 -8.66 8.28 -3.74
C GLU A 17 -9.80 8.14 -2.71
N LEU A 18 -10.50 7.00 -2.68
CA LEU A 18 -11.52 6.73 -1.67
C LEU A 18 -10.93 6.63 -0.26
N GLU A 19 -9.79 5.95 -0.08
CA GLU A 19 -9.08 5.86 1.21
C GLU A 19 -8.53 7.20 1.70
N THR A 20 -8.18 8.10 0.77
CA THR A 20 -7.67 9.44 1.11
C THR A 20 -8.82 10.40 1.48
N ASN A 21 -9.98 10.21 0.87
CA ASN A 21 -11.15 11.03 1.09
C ASN A 21 -11.84 10.70 2.43
N PRO A 22 -11.89 11.64 3.39
CA PRO A 22 -12.42 11.38 4.73
C PRO A 22 -13.94 11.13 4.76
N PHE A 23 -14.66 11.38 3.67
CA PHE A 23 -16.11 11.11 3.59
C PHE A 23 -16.45 9.62 3.50
N PHE A 24 -15.50 8.77 3.14
CA PHE A 24 -15.71 7.32 3.01
C PHE A 24 -15.14 6.57 4.21
N ASN A 25 -15.80 5.47 4.59
CA ASN A 25 -15.34 4.56 5.63
C ASN A 25 -14.18 3.68 5.11
N SER A 26 -13.04 4.31 4.86
CA SER A 26 -11.80 3.68 4.40
C SER A 26 -10.63 4.64 4.63
N GLY A 27 -9.44 4.11 4.90
CA GLY A 27 -8.24 4.92 5.08
C GLY A 27 -8.44 5.99 6.16
N ARG A 28 -8.32 7.27 5.77
CA ARG A 28 -8.46 8.41 6.69
C ARG A 28 -9.85 8.53 7.32
N GLY A 29 -10.90 8.12 6.62
CA GLY A 29 -12.29 8.22 7.09
C GLY A 29 -12.81 6.96 7.79
N SER A 30 -11.93 6.00 8.09
CA SER A 30 -12.31 4.73 8.69
C SER A 30 -13.05 4.88 10.03
N ALA A 31 -14.07 4.03 10.20
CA ALA A 31 -14.78 3.86 11.45
C ALA A 31 -13.83 3.41 12.57
N LEU A 32 -14.19 3.78 13.79
CA LEU A 32 -13.45 3.42 14.98
C LEU A 32 -13.92 2.08 15.53
N THR A 33 -12.98 1.30 16.08
CA THR A 33 -13.29 0.13 16.88
C THR A 33 -13.91 0.54 18.23
N GLU A 34 -14.34 -0.44 19.03
CA GLU A 34 -14.81 -0.22 20.41
C GLU A 34 -13.77 0.52 21.29
N LYS A 35 -12.48 0.43 20.93
CA LYS A 35 -11.36 1.08 21.62
C LYS A 35 -11.08 2.49 21.12
N GLY A 36 -11.89 3.00 20.18
CA GLY A 36 -11.72 4.33 19.61
C GLY A 36 -10.52 4.46 18.66
N ILE A 37 -9.99 3.34 18.13
CA ILE A 37 -8.86 3.34 17.20
C ILE A 37 -9.29 2.87 15.80
N VAL A 38 -8.51 3.22 14.78
CA VAL A 38 -8.70 2.76 13.40
C VAL A 38 -7.93 1.46 13.18
N GLU A 39 -8.63 0.44 12.70
CA GLU A 39 -8.06 -0.81 12.19
C GLU A 39 -8.60 -1.05 10.78
N MET A 40 -7.71 -1.19 9.81
CA MET A 40 -8.08 -1.21 8.40
C MET A 40 -7.71 -2.51 7.70
N GLU A 41 -8.46 -2.81 6.65
CA GLU A 41 -8.28 -3.98 5.81
C GLU A 41 -8.44 -3.59 4.33
N ALA A 42 -7.74 -4.30 3.44
CA ALA A 42 -7.93 -4.16 2.00
C ALA A 42 -7.45 -5.40 1.26
N SER A 43 -8.02 -5.65 0.09
CA SER A 43 -7.57 -6.72 -0.81
C SER A 43 -7.63 -6.30 -2.27
N ILE A 44 -6.74 -6.88 -3.08
CA ILE A 44 -6.69 -6.67 -4.52
C ILE A 44 -6.42 -8.01 -5.23
N MET A 45 -7.08 -8.22 -6.37
CA MET A 45 -6.96 -9.45 -7.15
C MET A 45 -6.81 -9.14 -8.63
N ASP A 46 -5.90 -9.86 -9.29
CA ASP A 46 -5.82 -9.98 -10.74
C ASP A 46 -6.53 -11.28 -11.16
N GLY A 47 -7.66 -11.15 -11.87
CA GLY A 47 -8.50 -12.28 -12.27
C GLY A 47 -7.85 -13.25 -13.26
N LYS A 48 -6.88 -12.80 -14.07
CA LYS A 48 -6.26 -13.65 -15.11
C LYS A 48 -5.16 -14.53 -14.52
N GLY A 49 -4.27 -13.93 -13.73
CA GLY A 49 -3.21 -14.65 -13.02
C GLY A 49 -3.69 -15.35 -11.74
N ARG A 50 -4.92 -15.05 -11.29
CA ARG A 50 -5.47 -15.40 -9.96
C ARG A 50 -4.53 -14.98 -8.82
N GLN A 51 -3.67 -14.01 -9.08
CA GLN A 51 -2.77 -13.43 -8.11
C GLN A 51 -3.55 -12.46 -7.24
N ARG A 52 -3.26 -12.47 -5.95
CA ARG A 52 -4.00 -11.69 -4.96
C ARG A 52 -3.10 -11.28 -3.82
N GLY A 53 -3.42 -10.15 -3.23
CA GLY A 53 -2.79 -9.64 -2.03
C GLY A 53 -3.85 -9.02 -1.14
N ALA A 54 -3.71 -9.23 0.17
CA ALA A 54 -4.63 -8.71 1.15
C ALA A 54 -3.88 -8.33 2.42
N VAL A 55 -4.46 -7.38 3.16
CA VAL A 55 -4.03 -6.98 4.49
C VAL A 55 -5.22 -6.76 5.42
N SER A 56 -5.02 -7.03 6.72
CA SER A 56 -6.01 -6.74 7.77
C SER A 56 -5.36 -6.26 9.06
N ASN A 57 -6.16 -5.56 9.87
CA ASN A 57 -5.78 -4.97 11.15
C ASN A 57 -4.47 -4.16 11.06
N VAL A 58 -4.33 -3.38 9.98
CA VAL A 58 -3.27 -2.38 9.88
C VAL A 58 -3.76 -1.05 10.45
N THR A 59 -2.88 -0.38 11.17
CA THR A 59 -3.16 0.81 11.99
C THR A 59 -2.30 2.00 11.59
N THR A 60 -1.13 1.76 10.99
CA THR A 60 -0.17 2.83 10.63
C THR A 60 -0.07 3.10 9.12
N VAL A 61 -0.78 2.32 8.32
CA VAL A 61 -0.71 2.33 6.86
C VAL A 61 -1.71 3.34 6.31
N LYS A 62 -1.24 4.35 5.57
CA LYS A 62 -2.10 5.40 5.00
C LYS A 62 -3.09 4.85 3.95
N ASN A 63 -2.62 4.03 3.02
CA ASN A 63 -3.43 3.43 1.97
C ASN A 63 -3.35 1.89 2.00
N PRO A 64 -4.23 1.20 2.77
CA PRO A 64 -4.27 -0.26 2.87
C PRO A 64 -4.27 -1.00 1.53
N ILE A 65 -4.96 -0.49 0.49
CA ILE A 65 -4.98 -1.11 -0.84
C ILE A 65 -3.60 -1.14 -1.52
N SER A 66 -2.76 -0.14 -1.25
CA SER A 66 -1.39 -0.08 -1.77
C SER A 66 -0.52 -1.15 -1.12
N LEU A 67 -0.72 -1.39 0.18
CA LEU A 67 -0.04 -2.47 0.88
C LEU A 67 -0.53 -3.85 0.40
N ALA A 68 -1.84 -4.01 0.17
CA ALA A 68 -2.39 -5.23 -0.44
C ALA A 68 -1.76 -5.51 -1.83
N ARG A 69 -1.54 -4.47 -2.65
CA ARG A 69 -0.82 -4.60 -3.92
C ARG A 69 0.64 -5.03 -3.72
N LEU A 70 1.33 -4.49 -2.72
CA LEU A 70 2.69 -4.92 -2.37
C LEU A 70 2.73 -6.38 -1.90
N VAL A 71 1.71 -6.85 -1.16
CA VAL A 71 1.59 -8.27 -0.79
C VAL A 71 1.49 -9.12 -2.05
N LYS A 72 0.59 -8.78 -2.99
CA LYS A 72 0.44 -9.49 -4.27
C LYS A 72 1.77 -9.60 -5.04
N ASP A 73 2.52 -8.50 -5.12
CA ASP A 73 3.64 -8.39 -6.05
C ASP A 73 5.01 -8.75 -5.44
N LYS A 74 5.15 -8.64 -4.11
CA LYS A 74 6.47 -8.71 -3.42
C LYS A 74 6.51 -9.68 -2.23
N SER A 75 5.39 -10.30 -1.87
CA SER A 75 5.33 -11.33 -0.83
C SER A 75 5.17 -12.72 -1.45
N PRO A 76 5.73 -13.78 -0.83
CA PRO A 76 5.35 -15.16 -1.18
C PRO A 76 3.94 -15.53 -0.67
N HIS A 77 3.32 -14.68 0.16
CA HIS A 77 2.00 -14.91 0.75
C HIS A 77 0.93 -14.05 0.09
N SER A 78 -0.31 -14.54 0.04
CA SER A 78 -1.46 -13.80 -0.48
C SER A 78 -2.14 -12.89 0.55
N TYR A 79 -1.86 -13.05 1.84
CA TYR A 79 -2.53 -12.33 2.92
C TYR A 79 -1.58 -12.18 4.11
N LEU A 80 -1.51 -10.98 4.67
CA LEU A 80 -0.78 -10.66 5.90
C LEU A 80 -1.71 -9.88 6.83
N ALA A 81 -1.57 -10.01 8.15
CA ALA A 81 -2.43 -9.28 9.07
C ALA A 81 -1.67 -8.80 10.31
N PHE A 82 -2.26 -7.86 11.04
CA PHE A 82 -1.77 -7.34 12.31
C PHE A 82 -0.29 -6.90 12.22
N SER A 83 0.50 -7.23 13.24
CA SER A 83 1.93 -6.92 13.32
C SER A 83 2.75 -7.46 12.16
N GLY A 84 2.33 -8.57 11.54
CA GLY A 84 2.99 -9.14 10.37
C GLY A 84 2.84 -8.25 9.13
N ALA A 85 1.66 -7.68 8.92
CA ALA A 85 1.41 -6.72 7.84
C ALA A 85 2.16 -5.39 8.09
N GLU A 86 2.18 -4.90 9.33
CA GLU A 86 2.91 -3.70 9.73
C GLU A 86 4.43 -3.83 9.52
N ALA A 87 5.00 -4.98 9.93
CA ALA A 87 6.41 -5.27 9.71
C ALA A 87 6.75 -5.36 8.22
N PHE A 88 5.86 -5.94 7.42
CA PHE A 88 6.01 -6.00 5.97
C PHE A 88 5.98 -4.61 5.34
N ALA A 89 5.06 -3.74 5.75
CA ALA A 89 4.99 -2.35 5.30
C ALA A 89 6.28 -1.58 5.60
N LYS A 90 6.80 -1.70 6.83
CA LYS A 90 8.08 -1.10 7.24
C LYS A 90 9.26 -1.63 6.43
N LYS A 91 9.34 -2.95 6.20
CA LYS A 91 10.40 -3.57 5.41
C LYS A 91 10.36 -3.14 3.94
N ALA A 92 9.18 -3.10 3.34
CA ALA A 92 8.98 -2.65 1.97
C ALA A 92 9.44 -1.19 1.81
N SER A 93 9.06 -0.33 2.75
CA SER A 93 9.46 1.08 2.80
C SER A 93 10.98 1.26 2.97
N ALA A 94 11.59 0.54 3.92
CA ALA A 94 13.03 0.63 4.18
C ALA A 94 13.88 0.16 2.99
N LYS A 95 13.43 -0.86 2.25
CA LYS A 95 14.11 -1.35 1.04
C LYS A 95 14.16 -0.26 -0.05
N LEU A 96 13.15 0.59 -0.13
CA LEU A 96 13.09 1.69 -1.09
C LEU A 96 13.98 2.87 -0.71
N VAL A 97 13.98 3.26 0.57
CA VAL A 97 14.88 4.33 1.06
C VAL A 97 16.35 3.97 0.82
N ARG A 98 16.73 2.71 1.02
CA ARG A 98 18.10 2.22 0.72
C ARG A 98 18.40 2.16 -0.78
N GLY A 99 17.41 1.88 -1.63
CA GLY A 99 17.55 1.98 -3.08
C GLY A 99 17.90 3.41 -3.52
N ASN A 100 17.28 4.42 -2.90
CA ASN A 100 17.55 5.83 -3.19
C ASN A 100 18.97 6.29 -2.77
N ALA A 101 19.57 5.65 -1.76
CA ALA A 101 20.90 6.01 -1.27
C ALA A 101 22.06 5.37 -2.07
N SER A 102 21.77 4.39 -2.94
CA SER A 102 22.81 3.52 -3.54
C SER A 102 22.95 3.63 -5.06
N HIS A 103 22.08 4.36 -5.77
CA HIS A 103 22.09 4.37 -7.24
C HIS A 103 21.99 5.79 -7.81
N GLY A 104 23.15 6.35 -8.15
CA GLY A 104 23.21 7.38 -9.19
C GLY A 104 23.00 6.73 -10.56
N ILE A 105 21.93 7.15 -11.26
CA ILE A 105 21.71 7.12 -12.72
C ILE A 105 20.97 5.89 -13.37
N SER A 106 20.00 6.29 -14.23
CA SER A 106 19.39 5.80 -15.50
C SER A 106 18.87 4.36 -15.75
N ASP A 107 17.67 4.37 -16.35
CA ASP A 107 17.12 3.51 -17.40
C ASP A 107 16.39 2.18 -17.10
N ALA A 108 15.26 2.06 -17.81
CA ALA A 108 14.26 0.98 -17.95
C ALA A 108 13.64 0.37 -16.67
N SER A 109 14.40 0.15 -15.59
CA SER A 109 13.87 -0.32 -14.28
C SER A 109 13.18 0.80 -13.49
N ALA A 110 13.30 2.04 -13.95
CA ALA A 110 12.80 3.24 -13.29
C ALA A 110 11.27 3.24 -13.13
N VAL A 111 10.51 2.59 -14.03
CA VAL A 111 9.03 2.56 -13.97
C VAL A 111 8.52 1.58 -12.91
N SER A 112 9.04 0.34 -12.90
CA SER A 112 8.74 -0.65 -11.84
C SER A 112 9.22 -0.16 -10.46
N SER A 113 10.34 0.56 -10.45
CA SER A 113 10.85 1.23 -9.25
C SER A 113 9.99 2.42 -8.84
N ARG A 114 9.43 3.19 -9.79
CA ARG A 114 8.53 4.33 -9.49
C ARG A 114 7.21 3.87 -8.91
N GLU A 115 6.57 2.88 -9.52
CA GLU A 115 5.26 2.40 -9.08
C GLU A 115 5.36 1.72 -7.73
N ALA A 116 6.35 0.84 -7.53
CA ALA A 116 6.63 0.24 -6.23
C ALA A 116 7.00 1.29 -5.17
N ARG A 117 7.69 2.36 -5.57
CA ARG A 117 8.02 3.49 -4.70
C ARG A 117 6.77 4.27 -4.27
N ILE A 118 5.90 4.64 -5.20
CA ILE A 118 4.63 5.33 -4.90
C ILE A 118 3.79 4.47 -3.95
N LEU A 119 3.65 3.18 -4.23
CA LEU A 119 2.84 2.29 -3.38
C LEU A 119 3.37 2.15 -1.96
N ALA A 120 4.67 2.24 -1.76
CA ALA A 120 5.24 2.23 -0.42
C ALA A 120 5.26 3.61 0.25
N GLU A 121 5.43 4.70 -0.51
CA GLU A 121 5.25 6.07 -0.02
C GLU A 121 3.82 6.23 0.55
N ASP A 122 2.83 5.62 -0.09
CA ASP A 122 1.45 5.60 0.40
C ASP A 122 1.12 4.48 1.38
N ALA A 123 2.00 3.50 1.53
CA ALA A 123 1.94 2.59 2.67
C ALA A 123 2.41 3.27 3.98
N PHE A 124 2.94 4.50 3.91
CA PHE A 124 3.49 5.24 5.05
C PHE A 124 2.76 6.56 5.33
N PHE A 125 2.71 6.94 6.61
CA PHE A 125 2.49 8.32 7.05
C PHE A 125 3.86 8.95 7.34
N HIS A 126 4.25 10.01 6.62
CA HIS A 126 5.43 10.80 7.01
C HIS A 126 5.23 11.39 8.42
N PRO A 127 6.21 11.29 9.35
CA PRO A 127 6.05 11.75 10.73
C PRO A 127 5.66 13.24 10.87
N SER A 128 5.89 14.07 9.84
CA SER A 128 5.42 15.47 9.83
C SER A 128 3.88 15.63 9.75
N MET A 129 3.13 14.56 9.50
CA MET A 129 1.65 14.56 9.53
C MET A 129 1.09 14.07 10.88
N MET A 130 1.94 13.82 11.88
CA MET A 130 1.52 13.56 13.27
C MET A 130 1.39 14.84 14.13
N SER A 131 1.57 16.04 13.56
CA SER A 131 1.28 17.30 14.27
C SER A 131 -0.15 17.75 13.98
N VAL A 132 -1.06 17.40 14.89
CA VAL A 132 -2.16 18.31 15.24
C VAL A 132 -1.76 19.01 16.54
N SER A 133 -0.85 19.96 16.37
CA SER A 133 -0.55 21.08 17.26
C SER A 133 -0.05 22.21 16.39
#